data_AF-A0A5J6LHR6-F1
#
_entry.id   AF-A0A5J6LHR6-F1
#
_cell.length_a   1.000
_cell.length_b   1.000
_cell.length_c   1.000
_cell.angle_alpha   90.00
_cell.angle_beta   90.00
_cell.angle_gamma   90.00
#
_symmetry.space_group_name_H-M   'P 1'
#
loop_
_entity.id
_entity.type
_entity.pdbx_description
1 polymer ?
#
loop_
_entity_poly.entity_id
_entity_poly.type
_entity_poly.pdbx_seq_one_letter_code
_entity_poly.pdbx_strand_id
1 'polypeptide(L)'
;MENVNSTDETVVLEVEGMTKVQEDDSYATWKINATVVKSFKGKLTSGENIEYFRTVETDLETTQQGSRHLVSFVWKGNHLIIPDVGYHFESSLQLEKHLTAALQSP
;
A
#
# COMPACT_ATOMS: atom_id res chain seq x y z
N MET A 1 -4.75 -20.54 -3.55
CA MET A 1 -4.93 -19.58 -2.45
C MET A 1 -3.83 -18.55 -2.63
N GLU A 2 -4.15 -17.41 -3.25
CA GLU A 2 -3.15 -16.39 -3.58
C GLU A 2 -2.83 -15.61 -2.31
N ASN A 3 -1.61 -15.80 -1.83
CA ASN A 3 -1.07 -15.23 -0.59
C ASN A 3 -0.20 -14.02 -0.97
N VAL A 4 0.34 -13.25 -0.01
CA VAL A 4 1.30 -12.13 -0.25
C VAL A 4 2.49 -12.50 -1.17
N ASN A 5 2.72 -13.79 -1.39
CA ASN A 5 3.65 -14.30 -2.40
C ASN A 5 3.29 -13.91 -3.85
N SER A 6 2.02 -13.65 -4.17
CA SER A 6 1.59 -13.25 -5.52
C SER A 6 1.74 -11.76 -5.83
N THR A 7 2.09 -10.92 -4.84
CA THR A 7 2.37 -9.49 -5.05
C THR A 7 3.83 -9.28 -5.45
N ASP A 8 4.14 -8.23 -6.20
CA ASP A 8 5.52 -7.94 -6.60
C ASP A 8 6.27 -7.16 -5.52
N GLU A 9 5.57 -6.23 -4.87
CA GLU A 9 6.11 -5.32 -3.87
C GLU A 9 5.34 -5.45 -2.55
N THR A 10 6.04 -5.35 -1.43
CA THR A 10 5.44 -5.14 -0.11
C THR A 10 6.28 -4.15 0.67
N VAL A 11 5.68 -3.00 1.02
CA VAL A 11 6.38 -1.84 1.55
C VAL A 11 5.58 -1.18 2.67
N VAL A 12 6.26 -0.50 3.59
CA VAL A 12 5.65 0.51 4.44
C VAL A 12 5.87 1.86 3.79
N LEU A 13 4.77 2.61 3.66
CA LEU A 13 4.69 3.93 3.07
C LEU A 13 4.29 4.95 4.12
N GLU A 14 4.73 6.20 3.95
CA GLU A 14 4.18 7.36 4.64
C GLU A 14 3.40 8.21 3.62
N VAL A 15 2.15 8.55 3.91
CA VAL A 15 1.29 9.29 2.98
C VAL A 15 1.66 10.77 3.00
N GLU A 16 2.11 11.29 1.87
CA GLU A 16 2.48 12.71 1.72
C GLU A 16 1.27 13.58 1.36
N GLY A 17 0.33 13.01 0.63
CA GLY A 17 -0.87 13.72 0.22
C GLY A 17 -1.81 12.86 -0.58
N MET A 18 -3.05 13.31 -0.68
CA MET A 18 -4.09 12.60 -1.40
C MET A 18 -5.09 13.53 -2.05
N THR A 19 -5.67 13.06 -3.14
CA THR A 19 -6.69 13.78 -3.88
C THR A 19 -7.75 12.79 -4.35
N LYS A 20 -9.01 13.09 -4.04
CA LYS A 20 -10.13 12.33 -4.58
C LYS A 20 -10.24 12.63 -6.07
N VAL A 21 -10.19 11.60 -6.91
CA VAL A 21 -10.20 11.73 -8.37
C VAL A 21 -11.51 11.26 -9.00
N GLN A 22 -12.26 10.42 -8.30
CA GLN A 22 -13.56 9.91 -8.73
C GLN A 22 -14.40 9.52 -7.50
N GLU A 23 -15.72 9.70 -7.60
CA GLU A 23 -16.70 9.25 -6.61
C GLU A 23 -17.98 8.84 -7.34
N ASP A 24 -18.57 7.72 -6.93
CA ASP A 24 -19.94 7.33 -7.24
C ASP A 24 -20.71 7.03 -5.93
N ASP A 25 -21.96 6.57 -6.04
CA ASP A 25 -22.82 6.36 -4.86
C ASP A 25 -22.25 5.34 -3.85
N SER A 26 -21.34 4.46 -4.28
CA SER A 26 -20.81 3.37 -3.46
C SER A 26 -19.31 3.45 -3.22
N TYR A 27 -18.54 4.03 -4.14
CA TYR A 27 -17.08 4.01 -4.09
C TYR A 27 -16.45 5.37 -4.39
N ALA A 28 -15.37 5.69 -3.67
CA ALA A 28 -14.49 6.82 -3.96
C ALA A 28 -13.09 6.32 -4.30
N THR A 29 -12.52 6.85 -5.38
CA THR A 29 -11.13 6.59 -5.79
C THR A 29 -10.25 7.77 -5.46
N TRP A 30 -9.16 7.49 -4.76
CA TRP A 30 -8.16 8.45 -4.31
C TRP A 30 -6.84 8.19 -5.01
N LYS A 31 -6.24 9.26 -5.53
CA LYS A 31 -4.83 9.28 -5.91
C LYS A 31 -4.01 9.62 -4.67
N ILE A 32 -3.04 8.79 -4.34
CA ILE A 32 -2.21 8.90 -3.13
C ILE A 32 -0.75 9.03 -3.55
N ASN A 33 -0.10 10.08 -3.05
CA ASN A 33 1.35 10.25 -3.12
C ASN A 33 1.94 9.82 -1.77
N ALA A 34 2.99 8.99 -1.81
CA ALA A 34 3.59 8.46 -0.60
C ALA A 34 5.09 8.23 -0.76
N THR A 35 5.80 8.29 0.36
CA THR A 35 7.23 7.96 0.45
C THR A 35 7.40 6.55 0.99
N VAL A 36 8.23 5.74 0.35
CA VAL A 36 8.61 4.41 0.88
C VAL A 36 9.47 4.60 2.11
N VAL A 37 8.97 4.19 3.26
CA VAL A 37 9.73 4.19 4.52
C VAL A 37 10.59 2.95 4.61
N LYS A 38 10.03 1.79 4.26
CA LYS A 38 10.71 0.50 4.38
C LYS A 38 10.19 -0.46 3.33
N SER A 39 11.09 -1.24 2.74
CA SER A 39 10.75 -2.31 1.81
C SER A 39 10.96 -3.68 2.44
N PHE A 40 10.01 -4.58 2.22
CA PHE A 40 10.04 -5.95 2.70
C PHE A 40 10.17 -6.94 1.55
N LYS A 41 9.63 -6.60 0.37
CA LYS A 41 9.66 -7.42 -0.83
C LYS A 41 9.62 -6.53 -2.06
N GLY A 42 10.36 -6.92 -3.10
CA GLY A 42 10.35 -6.28 -4.40
C GLY A 42 11.54 -5.35 -4.61
N LYS A 43 11.36 -4.39 -5.52
CA LYS A 43 12.41 -3.49 -6.00
C LYS A 43 12.32 -2.07 -5.45
N LEU A 44 11.19 -1.70 -4.85
CA LEU A 44 11.03 -0.37 -4.25
C LEU A 44 12.01 -0.19 -3.09
N THR A 45 12.63 0.99 -3.01
CA THR A 45 13.65 1.30 -2.00
C THR A 45 13.21 2.42 -1.06
N SER A 46 13.77 2.44 0.15
CA SER A 46 13.47 3.47 1.15
C SER A 46 13.87 4.86 0.63
N GLY A 47 12.97 5.83 0.79
CA GLY A 47 13.08 7.19 0.28
C GLY A 47 12.47 7.41 -1.11
N GLU A 48 12.05 6.36 -1.82
CA GLU A 48 11.38 6.51 -3.11
C GLU A 48 9.98 7.11 -2.94
N ASN A 49 9.65 8.04 -3.83
CA ASN A 49 8.31 8.58 -3.95
C ASN A 49 7.51 7.74 -4.93
N ILE A 50 6.34 7.28 -4.51
CA ILE A 50 5.42 6.53 -5.35
C ILE A 50 4.05 7.20 -5.41
N GLU A 51 3.35 6.94 -6.51
CA GLU A 51 1.96 7.28 -6.71
C GLU A 51 1.16 6.00 -6.92
N TYR A 52 0.02 5.90 -6.23
CA TYR A 52 -0.91 4.79 -6.43
C TYR A 52 -2.36 5.25 -6.25
N PHE A 53 -3.28 4.41 -6.70
CA PHE A 53 -4.71 4.64 -6.56
C PHE A 53 -5.31 3.67 -5.56
N ARG A 54 -6.22 4.17 -4.73
CA ARG A 54 -6.99 3.36 -3.79
C ARG A 54 -8.46 3.69 -3.94
N THR A 55 -9.26 2.65 -4.12
CA THR A 55 -10.72 2.74 -4.13
C THR A 55 -11.25 2.17 -2.81
N VAL A 56 -12.12 2.91 -2.14
CA VAL A 56 -12.78 2.50 -0.89
C VAL A 56 -14.26 2.83 -0.97
N GLU A 57 -15.08 2.17 -0.16
CA GLU A 57 -16.49 2.54 -0.02
C GLU A 57 -16.61 3.98 0.50
N THR A 58 -17.63 4.71 0.05
CA THR A 58 -17.77 6.17 0.32
C THR A 58 -17.95 6.51 1.80
N ASP A 59 -18.39 5.56 2.61
CA ASP A 59 -18.57 5.69 4.07
C ASP A 59 -17.30 5.34 4.87
N LEU A 60 -16.27 4.80 4.22
CA LEU A 60 -14.99 4.49 4.85
C LEU A 60 -14.01 5.66 4.73
N GLU A 61 -13.37 6.00 5.86
CA GLU A 61 -12.23 6.90 5.83
C GLU A 61 -11.08 6.26 5.02
N THR A 62 -10.52 7.05 4.10
CA THR A 62 -9.29 6.65 3.39
C THR A 62 -8.06 6.92 4.25
N THR A 63 -6.86 6.77 3.68
CA THR A 63 -5.62 7.08 4.41
C THR A 63 -5.53 8.55 4.82
N GLN A 64 -4.74 8.87 5.85
CA GLN A 64 -4.54 10.25 6.28
C GLN A 64 -3.13 10.72 5.93
N GLN A 65 -2.95 12.01 5.64
CA GLN A 65 -1.61 12.56 5.46
C GLN A 65 -0.77 12.37 6.73
N GLY A 66 0.49 11.95 6.57
CA GLY A 66 1.41 11.60 7.65
C GLY A 66 1.17 10.21 8.25
N SER A 67 0.09 9.51 7.88
CA SER A 67 -0.13 8.13 8.33
C SER A 67 0.77 7.16 7.58
N ARG A 68 1.16 6.08 8.28
CA ARG A 68 1.99 5.02 7.72
C ARG A 68 1.16 3.79 7.41
N HIS A 69 1.40 3.18 6.26
CA HIS A 69 0.62 2.03 5.79
C HIS A 69 1.54 0.94 5.28
N LEU A 70 1.26 -0.29 5.68
CA LEU A 70 1.80 -1.48 5.02
C LEU A 70 0.95 -1.76 3.79
N VAL A 71 1.56 -1.69 2.62
CA VAL A 71 0.87 -1.88 1.35
C VAL A 71 1.59 -2.89 0.47
N SER A 72 0.81 -3.76 -0.19
CA SER A 72 1.31 -4.68 -1.20
C SER A 72 0.82 -4.30 -2.58
N PHE A 73 1.72 -4.37 -3.57
CA PHE A 73 1.42 -3.99 -4.94
C PHE A 73 1.81 -5.08 -5.94
N VAL A 74 1.14 -5.04 -7.10
CA VAL A 74 1.58 -5.66 -8.35
C VAL A 74 1.92 -4.58 -9.36
N TRP A 75 2.90 -4.85 -10.21
CA TRP A 75 3.25 -3.98 -11.33
C TRP A 75 2.35 -4.29 -12.53
N LYS A 76 1.62 -3.27 -12.99
CA LYS A 76 0.91 -3.31 -14.28
C LYS A 76 1.54 -2.29 -15.21
N GLY A 77 2.51 -2.75 -16.00
CA GLY A 77 3.39 -1.85 -16.74
C GLY A 77 4.23 -1.02 -15.76
N ASN A 78 4.13 0.31 -15.84
CA ASN A 78 4.85 1.23 -14.95
C ASN A 78 4.01 1.73 -13.77
N HIS A 79 2.85 1.11 -13.53
CA HIS A 79 1.93 1.52 -12.48
C HIS A 79 1.87 0.47 -11.37
N LEU A 80 1.87 0.95 -10.13
CA LEU A 80 1.62 0.14 -8.94
C LEU A 80 0.11 0.02 -8.71
N ILE A 81 -0.37 -1.21 -8.56
CA ILE A 81 -1.77 -1.51 -8.29
C ILE A 81 -1.86 -2.37 -7.04
N ILE A 82 -2.80 -2.06 -6.15
CA ILE A 82 -3.13 -2.92 -5.01
C ILE A 82 -4.06 -4.01 -5.53
N PRO A 83 -3.66 -5.29 -5.57
CA PRO A 83 -4.57 -6.36 -5.96
C PRO A 83 -5.57 -6.65 -4.83
N ASP A 84 -6.69 -7.31 -5.13
CA ASP A 84 -7.72 -7.66 -4.14
C ASP A 84 -7.19 -8.47 -2.95
N VAL A 85 -6.14 -9.26 -3.18
CA VAL A 85 -5.45 -10.08 -2.15
C VAL A 85 -4.31 -9.32 -1.45
N GLY A 86 -4.05 -8.08 -1.84
CA GLY A 86 -2.96 -7.27 -1.33
C GLY A 86 -3.27 -6.65 0.03
N TYR A 87 -2.23 -6.43 0.83
CA TYR A 87 -2.38 -5.69 2.08
C TYR A 87 -2.54 -4.20 1.82
N HIS A 88 -3.44 -3.57 2.58
CA HIS A 88 -3.50 -2.12 2.77
C HIS A 88 -4.05 -1.84 4.16
N PHE A 89 -3.15 -1.69 5.13
CA PHE A 89 -3.49 -1.44 6.53
C PHE A 89 -2.52 -0.42 7.14
N GLU A 90 -2.98 0.27 8.19
CA GLU A 90 -2.08 1.10 8.98
C GLU A 90 -0.90 0.28 9.53
N SER A 91 0.31 0.82 9.37
CA SER A 91 1.51 0.18 9.86
C SER A 91 1.60 0.33 11.38
N SER A 92 2.05 -0.74 12.04
CA SER A 92 2.47 -0.71 13.43
C SER A 92 3.79 -1.43 13.57
N LEU A 93 4.57 -1.06 14.60
CA LEU A 93 5.85 -1.73 14.88
C LEU A 93 5.68 -3.24 15.08
N GLN A 94 4.56 -3.68 15.66
CA GLN A 94 4.23 -5.09 15.85
C GLN A 94 3.99 -5.79 14.51
N LEU A 95 3.21 -5.19 13.62
CA LEU A 95 2.92 -5.73 12.28
C LEU A 95 4.20 -5.84 11.44
N GLU A 96 5.04 -4.81 11.45
CA GLU A 96 6.32 -4.81 10.75
C GLU A 96 7.26 -5.90 11.25
N LYS A 97 7.32 -6.13 12.57
CA LYS A 97 8.11 -7.21 13.17
C LYS A 97 7.59 -8.58 12.74
N HIS A 98 6.27 -8.77 12.76
CA HIS A 98 5.64 -10.01 12.34
C HIS A 98 5.95 -10.33 10.87
N LEU A 99 5.80 -9.34 9.98
CA LEU A 99 6.09 -9.51 8.56
C LEU A 99 7.58 -9.77 8.30
N THR A 100 8.48 -9.08 9.00
CA THR A 100 9.93 -9.33 8.91
C THR A 100 10.26 -10.78 9.25
N ALA A 101 9.67 -11.33 10.32
CA ALA A 101 9.91 -12.71 10.73
C ALA A 101 9.31 -13.73 9.74
N ALA A 102 8.12 -13.45 9.20
CA ALA A 102 7.46 -14.32 8.22
C ALA A 102 8.27 -14.44 6.92
N LEU A 103 8.85 -13.35 6.43
CA LEU A 103 9.64 -13.33 5.19
C LEU A 103 11.07 -13.87 5.36
N GLN A 104 11.55 -14.02 6.59
CA GLN A 104 12.84 -14.65 6.91
C GLN A 104 12.74 -16.16 7.18
N SER A 105 11.52 -16.69 7.23
CA SER A 105 11.29 -18.12 7.44
C SER A 105 11.49 -18.87 6.11
N PRO A 106 12.33 -19.93 6.08
CA PRO A 106 12.73 -20.64 4.86
C PRO A 106 11.60 -21.41 4.17
#